data_AF-T0ZGB9-F1
#
_entry.id   AF-T0ZGB9-F1
#
_cell.length_a   1.000
_cell.length_b   1.000
_cell.length_c   1.000
_cell.angle_alpha   90.00
_cell.angle_beta   90.00
_cell.angle_gamma   90.00
#
_symmetry.space_group_name_H-M   'P 1'
#
loop_
_entity.id
_entity.type
_entity.pdbx_description
1 polymer ?
#
loop_
_entity_poly.entity_id
_entity_poly.type
_entity_poly.pdbx_seq_one_letter_code
_entity_poly.pdbx_strand_id
1 'polypeptide(L)'
;AVGFGSHDPDRRRKLLAHHHQIAHFAQQTQTQPLTIVPLRLYFKDGRAKIEIALARGRKLYDRRQAIATRDAQRDMARAARHLEKYA
;
A
#
# COMPACT_ATOMS: atom_id res chain seq x y z
N ALA A 1 5.90 -2.17 -37.11
CA ALA A 1 5.31 -1.21 -36.16
C ALA A 1 5.09 -1.92 -34.83
N VAL A 2 5.81 -1.53 -33.77
CA VAL A 2 5.63 -2.14 -32.44
C VAL A 2 4.47 -1.40 -31.76
N GLY A 3 3.28 -2.00 -31.79
CA GLY A 3 2.07 -1.42 -31.24
C GLY A 3 2.09 -1.30 -29.71
N PHE A 4 1.28 -0.38 -29.19
CA PHE A 4 0.94 -0.23 -27.78
C PHE A 4 0.43 -1.56 -27.20
N GLY A 5 1.32 -2.42 -26.68
CA GLY A 5 0.93 -3.76 -26.22
C GLY A 5 2.06 -4.78 -26.07
N SER A 6 3.27 -4.53 -26.57
CA SER A 6 4.36 -5.55 -26.52
C SER A 6 5.05 -5.73 -25.16
N HIS A 7 4.63 -4.99 -24.13
CA HIS A 7 5.15 -5.06 -22.76
C HIS A 7 4.19 -5.83 -21.84
N ASP A 8 4.70 -6.90 -21.23
CA ASP A 8 4.02 -7.62 -20.16
C ASP A 8 3.84 -6.68 -18.93
N PRO A 9 2.59 -6.36 -18.54
CA PRO A 9 2.30 -5.46 -17.43
C PRO A 9 2.73 -6.05 -16.07
N ASP A 10 2.69 -7.37 -15.91
CA ASP A 10 2.97 -8.08 -14.66
C ASP A 10 4.44 -8.54 -14.55
N ARG A 11 5.28 -8.11 -15.50
CA ARG A 11 6.70 -8.43 -15.52
C ARG A 11 7.37 -8.02 -14.21
N ARG A 12 8.05 -8.97 -13.56
CA ARG A 12 8.87 -8.70 -12.38
C ARG A 12 9.97 -7.68 -12.70
N ARG A 13 9.93 -6.52 -12.05
CA ARG A 13 10.95 -5.45 -12.17
C ARG A 13 11.90 -5.53 -10.99
N LYS A 14 13.22 -5.53 -11.26
CA LYS A 14 14.24 -5.42 -10.21
C LYS A 14 14.19 -4.01 -9.61
N LEU A 15 14.14 -3.92 -8.28
CA LEU A 15 14.23 -2.65 -7.57
C LEU A 15 15.70 -2.31 -7.31
N LEU A 16 16.04 -1.04 -7.47
CA LEU A 16 17.37 -0.52 -7.19
C LEU A 16 17.39 0.05 -5.77
N ALA A 17 18.23 -0.51 -4.90
CA ALA A 17 18.42 -0.08 -3.52
C ALA A 17 19.90 -0.22 -3.14
N HIS A 18 20.33 0.44 -2.08
CA HIS A 18 21.69 0.26 -1.58
C HIS A 18 21.88 -1.11 -0.93
N HIS A 19 23.09 -1.67 -1.00
CA HIS A 19 23.41 -3.00 -0.47
C HIS A 19 23.01 -3.18 1.00
N HIS A 20 23.32 -2.19 1.85
CA HIS A 20 22.95 -2.24 3.28
C HIS A 20 21.43 -2.25 3.51
N GLN A 21 20.65 -1.57 2.66
CA GLN A 21 19.19 -1.56 2.76
C GLN A 21 18.63 -2.94 2.39
N ILE A 22 19.14 -3.55 1.32
CA ILE A 22 18.74 -4.90 0.89
C ILE A 22 19.00 -5.91 2.01
N ALA A 23 20.19 -5.87 2.62
CA ALA A 23 20.53 -6.74 3.75
C ALA A 23 19.59 -6.55 4.95
N HIS A 24 19.31 -5.29 5.31
CA HIS A 24 18.38 -4.95 6.39
C HIS A 24 16.97 -5.50 6.14
N PHE A 25 16.39 -5.26 4.95
CA PHE A 25 15.07 -5.77 4.59
C PHE A 25 15.03 -7.31 4.52
N ALA A 26 16.08 -7.94 4.02
CA ALA A 26 16.19 -9.39 3.96
C ALA A 26 16.22 -10.02 5.35
N GLN A 27 16.98 -9.45 6.29
CA GLN A 27 17.06 -9.92 7.67
C GLN A 27 15.72 -9.76 8.40
N GLN A 28 15.05 -8.61 8.24
CA GLN A 28 13.76 -8.36 8.90
C GLN A 28 12.64 -9.27 8.38
N THR A 29 12.64 -9.57 7.08
CA THR A 29 11.66 -10.48 6.45
C THR A 29 11.87 -11.94 6.86
N GLN A 30 13.11 -12.34 7.17
CA GLN A 30 13.42 -13.70 7.63
C GLN A 30 13.10 -13.92 9.11
N THR A 31 13.34 -12.91 9.95
CA THR A 31 13.18 -13.01 11.41
C THR A 31 11.75 -12.84 11.87
N GLN A 32 10.95 -12.05 11.16
CA GLN A 32 9.56 -11.75 11.52
C GLN A 32 8.65 -11.95 10.30
N PRO A 33 7.37 -12.30 10.49
CA PRO A 33 6.40 -12.42 9.39
C PRO A 33 5.98 -11.01 8.91
N LEU A 34 6.92 -10.34 8.24
CA LEU A 34 6.77 -9.02 7.63
C LEU A 34 6.81 -9.18 6.12
N THR A 35 6.03 -8.36 5.42
CA THR A 35 5.95 -8.34 3.96
C THR A 35 6.36 -6.96 3.47
N ILE A 36 7.14 -6.92 2.40
CA ILE A 36 7.50 -5.68 1.72
C ILE A 36 6.30 -5.26 0.85
N VAL A 37 5.78 -4.06 1.08
CA VAL A 37 4.64 -3.51 0.35
C VAL A 37 5.00 -2.13 -0.25
N PRO A 38 4.52 -1.81 -1.45
CA PRO A 38 4.65 -0.47 -2.01
C PRO A 38 3.67 0.50 -1.31
N LEU A 39 4.12 1.71 -1.04
CA LEU A 39 3.30 2.79 -0.49
C LEU A 39 2.90 3.81 -1.55
N ARG A 40 3.89 4.30 -2.30
CA ARG A 40 3.70 5.29 -3.38
C ARG A 40 4.71 5.09 -4.48
N LEU A 41 4.27 5.33 -5.70
CA LEU A 41 5.14 5.52 -6.86
C LEU A 41 5.18 7.00 -7.19
N TYR A 42 6.37 7.56 -7.34
CA TYR A 42 6.57 8.97 -7.64
C TYR A 42 7.69 9.16 -8.64
N PHE A 43 7.62 10.23 -9.42
CA PHE A 43 8.67 10.58 -10.37
C PHE A 43 9.61 11.60 -9.75
N LYS A 44 10.91 11.35 -9.87
CA LYS A 44 11.97 12.28 -9.46
C LYS A 44 13.11 12.20 -10.45
N ASP A 45 13.58 13.34 -10.94
CA ASP A 45 14.68 13.46 -11.90
C ASP A 45 14.48 12.57 -13.15
N GLY A 46 13.25 12.54 -13.68
CA GLY A 46 12.88 11.71 -14.83
C GLY A 46 12.82 10.19 -14.56
N ARG A 47 12.99 9.76 -13.30
CA ARG A 47 12.96 8.35 -12.90
C ARG A 47 11.75 8.05 -12.04
N ALA A 48 11.11 6.91 -12.29
CA ALA A 48 10.10 6.37 -11.39
C ALA A 48 10.77 5.77 -10.15
N LYS A 49 10.40 6.27 -8.97
CA LYS A 49 10.82 5.77 -7.66
C LYS A 49 9.61 5.19 -6.94
N ILE A 50 9.85 4.11 -6.20
CA ILE A 50 8.83 3.46 -5.39
C ILE A 50 9.27 3.56 -3.94
N GLU A 51 8.39 4.09 -3.10
CA GLU A 51 8.53 3.98 -1.66
C GLU A 51 7.95 2.64 -1.21
N ILE A 52 8.71 1.92 -0.40
CA ILE A 52 8.34 0.60 0.13
C ILE A 52 8.38 0.63 1.65
N ALA A 53 7.56 -0.21 2.28
CA ALA A 53 7.54 -0.41 3.72
C ALA A 53 7.47 -1.89 4.07
N LEU A 54 7.90 -2.22 5.29
CA LEU A 54 7.64 -3.51 5.90
C LEU A 54 6.35 -3.44 6.69
N ALA A 55 5.40 -4.31 6.35
CA ALA A 55 4.11 -4.37 6.98
C ALA A 55 3.83 -5.79 7.49
N ARG A 56 3.06 -5.88 8.58
CA ARG A 56 2.47 -7.14 9.05
C ARG A 56 1.00 -7.17 8.61
N GLY A 57 0.57 -8.26 7.99
CA GLY A 57 -0.84 -8.48 7.70
C GLY A 57 -1.67 -8.48 8.98
N ARG A 58 -2.80 -7.76 8.99
CA ARG A 58 -3.75 -7.81 10.12
C ARG A 58 -4.44 -9.18 10.15
N LYS A 59 -4.64 -9.72 11.35
CA LYS A 59 -5.37 -10.97 11.53
C LYS A 59 -6.84 -10.79 11.15
N LEU A 60 -7.52 -11.88 10.77
CA LEU A 60 -8.90 -11.86 10.27
C LEU A 60 -9.89 -11.21 11.27
N TYR A 61 -9.72 -11.45 12.57
CA TYR A 61 -10.56 -10.85 13.61
C TYR A 61 -10.39 -9.33 13.68
N ASP A 62 -9.15 -8.83 13.64
CA ASP A 62 -8.84 -7.40 13.64
C ASP A 62 -9.42 -6.68 12.41
N ARG A 63 -9.47 -7.39 11.28
CA ARG A 63 -10.04 -6.86 10.03
C ARG A 63 -11.54 -6.63 10.16
N ARG A 64 -12.28 -7.56 10.79
CA ARG A 64 -13.74 -7.42 11.00
C ARG A 64 -14.06 -6.22 11.87
N GLN A 65 -13.37 -6.07 13.00
CA GLN A 65 -13.55 -4.92 13.89
C GLN A 65 -13.24 -3.61 13.17
N ALA A 66 -12.14 -3.55 12.42
CA ALA A 66 -11.77 -2.34 11.68
C ALA A 66 -12.76 -1.97 10.56
N ILE A 67 -13.38 -2.95 9.91
CA ILE A 67 -14.43 -2.71 8.91
C ILE A 67 -15.67 -2.14 9.61
N ALA A 68 -16.13 -2.79 10.69
CA ALA A 68 -17.30 -2.34 11.44
C ALA A 68 -17.13 -0.90 11.98
N THR A 69 -15.97 -0.58 12.56
CA THR A 69 -15.69 0.78 13.04
C THR A 69 -15.67 1.80 11.90
N ARG A 70 -15.09 1.45 10.75
CA ARG A 70 -15.03 2.35 9.58
C ARG A 70 -16.42 2.61 9.00
N ASP A 71 -17.25 1.58 8.91
CA ASP A 71 -18.61 1.72 8.38
C ASP A 71 -19.48 2.54 9.34
N ALA A 72 -19.41 2.28 10.65
CA ALA A 72 -20.09 3.10 11.66
C ALA A 72 -19.68 4.58 11.60
N GLN A 73 -18.39 4.89 11.47
CA GLN A 73 -17.91 6.27 11.31
C GLN A 73 -18.44 6.92 10.02
N ARG A 74 -18.53 6.15 8.93
CA ARG A 74 -19.04 6.66 7.65
C ARG A 74 -20.54 6.97 7.74
N ASP A 75 -21.31 6.15 8.44
CA ASP A 75 -22.74 6.36 8.65
C ASP A 75 -23.01 7.55 9.56
N MET A 76 -22.26 7.70 10.65
CA MET A 76 -22.31 8.89 11.50
C MET A 76 -21.99 10.17 10.72
N ALA A 77 -20.95 10.15 9.89
CA ALA A 77 -20.58 11.29 9.05
C ALA A 77 -21.66 11.63 8.00
N ARG A 78 -22.34 10.62 7.44
CA ARG A 78 -23.48 10.84 6.53
C ARG A 78 -24.68 11.45 7.26
N ALA A 79 -25.01 10.96 8.45
CA ALA A 79 -26.11 11.47 9.26
C ALA A 79 -25.86 12.93 9.70
N ALA A 80 -24.63 13.26 10.13
CA ALA A 80 -24.23 14.63 10.48
C ALA A 80 -24.41 15.58 9.28
N ARG A 81 -23.89 15.20 8.10
CA ARG A 81 -24.06 16.00 6.86
C ARG A 81 -25.53 16.14 6.44
N HIS A 82 -26.35 15.12 6.68
CA HIS A 82 -27.78 15.19 6.40
C HIS A 82 -28.43 16.21 7.33
N LEU A 83 -28.20 16.14 8.64
CA LEU A 83 -28.72 17.12 9.61
C LEU A 83 -28.32 18.56 9.26
N GLU A 84 -27.05 18.80 8.93
CA GLU A 84 -26.56 20.13 8.53
C GLU A 84 -27.27 20.70 7.29
N LYS A 85 -27.84 19.85 6.43
CA LYS A 85 -28.52 20.28 5.19
C LYS A 85 -29.96 20.76 5.43
N TYR A 86 -30.59 20.35 6.53
CA TYR A 86 -31.98 20.70 6.86
C TYR A 86 -32.10 21.66 8.06
N ALA A 87 -30.97 22.10 8.60
CA ALA A 87 -30.88 23.24 9.53
C ALA A 87 -30.70 24.54 8.73
#